data_AF-A0A401U296-F1
#
_entry.id   AF-A0A401U296-F1
#
_cell.length_a   1.000
_cell.length_b   1.000
_cell.length_c   1.000
_cell.angle_alpha   90.00
_cell.angle_beta   90.00
_cell.angle_gamma   90.00
#
_symmetry.space_group_name_H-M   'P 1'
#
loop_
_entity.id
_entity.type
_entity.pdbx_description
1 polymer ?
#
loop_
_entity_poly.entity_id
_entity_poly.type
_entity_poly.pdbx_seq_one_letter_code
_entity_poly.pdbx_strand_id
1 'polypeptide(L)'
;MDSLIAAAARALAAGDPLGALKRVALRDDAPALALRGIAMARLGDFTRAKELLRRAGRAFGPREAIARARCVVAEAEIALVSRDLSFPGKSLAAARATLAARGDALNAAHAGYLEIRRLLLIGSLDAAERMLDGLDPSPFPPALRVGHELVVAGIAMRRLRTKPARA
;
A
#
# COMPACT_ATOMS: atom_id res chain seq x y z
N MET A 1 11.44 -1.01 21.89
CA MET A 1 11.44 -1.07 20.42
C MET A 1 12.88 -1.28 19.98
N ASP A 2 13.17 -2.26 19.13
CA ASP A 2 14.52 -2.54 18.63
C ASP A 2 15.07 -1.30 17.88
N SER A 3 16.21 -0.77 18.34
CA SER A 3 16.79 0.49 17.85
C SER A 3 17.20 0.41 16.38
N LEU A 4 17.61 -0.79 15.90
CA LEU A 4 18.00 -1.00 14.52
C LEU A 4 16.80 -1.00 13.59
N ILE A 5 15.69 -1.60 14.00
CA ILE A 5 14.42 -1.59 13.26
C ILE A 5 13.90 -0.16 13.11
N ALA A 6 13.90 0.61 14.20
CA ALA A 6 13.49 2.02 14.16
C ALA A 6 14.40 2.88 13.27
N ALA A 7 15.71 2.63 13.28
CA ALA A 7 16.66 3.33 12.42
C ALA A 7 16.49 2.95 10.93
N ALA A 8 16.23 1.68 10.63
CA ALA A 8 15.98 1.21 9.27
C ALA A 8 14.66 1.77 8.70
N ALA A 9 13.59 1.80 9.52
CA ALA A 9 12.32 2.42 9.12
C ALA A 9 12.48 3.90 8.80
N ARG A 10 13.26 4.65 9.61
CA ARG A 10 13.58 6.06 9.33
C ARG A 10 14.39 6.24 8.05
N ALA A 11 15.37 5.37 7.78
CA ALA A 11 16.13 5.40 6.55
C ALA A 11 15.21 5.21 5.33
N LEU A 12 14.28 4.24 5.36
CA LEU A 12 13.29 4.07 4.29
C LEU A 12 12.37 5.28 4.11
N ALA A 13 11.91 5.89 5.21
CA ALA A 13 11.08 7.08 5.16
C ALA A 13 11.81 8.28 4.53
N ALA A 14 13.14 8.34 4.68
CA ALA A 14 14.00 9.34 4.05
C ALA A 14 14.43 8.98 2.61
N GLY A 15 13.98 7.85 2.07
CA GLY A 15 14.35 7.40 0.71
C GLY A 15 15.73 6.75 0.63
N ASP A 16 16.28 6.25 1.74
CA ASP A 16 17.57 5.56 1.83
C ASP A 16 17.39 4.03 2.00
N PRO A 17 17.13 3.28 0.91
CA PRO A 17 16.98 1.82 0.97
C PRO A 17 18.28 1.11 1.32
N LEU A 18 19.44 1.62 0.90
CA LEU A 18 20.73 0.99 1.18
C LEU A 18 21.10 1.12 2.66
N GLY A 19 20.88 2.29 3.27
CA GLY A 19 21.06 2.47 4.70
C GLY A 19 20.08 1.64 5.52
N ALA A 20 18.85 1.43 5.05
CA ALA A 20 17.93 0.49 5.70
C ALA A 20 18.51 -0.93 5.66
N LEU A 21 18.94 -1.41 4.49
CA LEU A 21 19.54 -2.74 4.32
C LEU A 21 20.80 -2.92 5.16
N LYS A 22 21.67 -1.92 5.26
CA LYS A 22 22.87 -1.97 6.13
C LYS A 22 22.54 -2.34 7.58
N ARG A 23 21.34 -2.01 8.05
CA ARG A 23 20.89 -2.24 9.43
C ARG A 23 20.15 -3.57 9.63
N VAL A 24 19.48 -4.08 8.59
CA VAL A 24 18.58 -5.25 8.71
C VAL A 24 18.91 -6.43 7.78
N ALA A 25 19.93 -6.32 6.91
CA ALA A 25 20.26 -7.32 5.89
C ALA A 25 20.41 -8.75 6.45
N LEU A 26 21.05 -8.87 7.60
CA LEU A 26 21.41 -10.14 8.24
C LEU A 26 20.37 -10.67 9.22
N ARG A 27 19.20 -10.03 9.33
CA ARG A 27 18.18 -10.34 10.33
C ARG A 27 16.95 -10.98 9.72
N ASP A 28 16.52 -12.11 10.28
CA ASP A 28 15.37 -12.89 9.78
C ASP A 28 14.10 -12.79 10.64
N ASP A 29 14.06 -11.88 11.62
CA ASP A 29 12.82 -11.56 12.33
C ASP A 29 11.79 -10.86 11.42
N ALA A 30 10.52 -10.94 11.79
CA ALA A 30 9.41 -10.45 10.96
C ALA A 30 9.51 -8.95 10.61
N PRO A 31 9.81 -8.02 11.55
CA PRO A 31 10.08 -6.62 11.20
C PRO A 31 11.23 -6.43 10.22
N ALA A 32 12.36 -7.12 10.42
CA ALA A 32 13.51 -7.02 9.52
C ALA A 32 13.17 -7.53 8.10
N LEU A 33 12.45 -8.65 7.98
CA LEU A 33 11.95 -9.16 6.70
C LEU A 33 11.05 -8.13 6.00
N ALA A 34 10.12 -7.50 6.72
CA ALA A 34 9.22 -6.50 6.15
C ALA A 34 9.99 -5.29 5.60
N LEU A 35 10.93 -4.74 6.39
CA LEU A 35 11.74 -3.58 5.97
C LEU A 35 12.66 -3.92 4.79
N ARG A 36 13.27 -5.12 4.77
CA ARG A 36 14.03 -5.59 3.60
C ARG A 36 13.16 -5.69 2.36
N GLY A 37 11.93 -6.21 2.49
CA GLY A 37 10.98 -6.27 1.39
C GLY A 37 10.65 -4.90 0.80
N ILE A 38 10.38 -3.91 1.66
CA ILE A 38 10.13 -2.53 1.23
C ILE A 38 11.38 -1.93 0.56
N ALA A 39 12.57 -2.16 1.12
CA ALA A 39 13.83 -1.69 0.52
C ALA A 39 14.05 -2.28 -0.89
N MET A 40 13.84 -3.59 -1.06
CA MET A 40 13.94 -4.26 -2.37
C MET A 40 12.95 -3.69 -3.38
N ALA A 41 11.71 -3.39 -2.96
CA ALA A 41 10.72 -2.75 -3.83
C ALA A 41 11.17 -1.36 -4.29
N ARG A 42 11.82 -0.57 -3.42
CA ARG A 42 12.38 0.74 -3.79
C ARG A 42 13.57 0.63 -4.76
N LEU A 43 14.29 -0.49 -4.75
CA LEU A 43 15.38 -0.79 -5.68
C LEU A 43 14.90 -1.46 -6.98
N GLY A 44 13.60 -1.75 -7.11
CA GLY A 44 13.00 -2.35 -8.31
C GLY A 44 12.97 -3.87 -8.33
N ASP A 45 13.47 -4.56 -7.29
CA ASP A 45 13.36 -6.02 -7.18
C ASP A 45 12.01 -6.41 -6.55
N PHE A 46 10.96 -6.40 -7.37
CA PHE A 46 9.60 -6.67 -6.94
C PHE A 46 9.36 -8.13 -6.56
N THR A 47 10.03 -9.07 -7.23
CA THR A 47 9.89 -10.50 -6.94
C THR A 47 10.42 -10.81 -5.54
N ARG A 48 11.63 -10.34 -5.24
CA ARG A 48 12.22 -10.52 -3.91
C ARG A 48 11.44 -9.77 -2.84
N ALA A 49 10.97 -8.56 -3.15
CA ALA A 49 10.16 -7.78 -2.23
C ALA A 49 8.87 -8.51 -1.81
N LYS A 50 8.11 -9.06 -2.77
CA LYS A 50 6.89 -9.83 -2.48
C LYS A 50 7.19 -11.06 -1.62
N GLU A 51 8.25 -11.80 -1.91
CA GLU A 51 8.66 -12.97 -1.12
C GLU A 51 8.94 -12.60 0.34
N LEU A 52 9.74 -11.55 0.55
CA LEU A 52 10.11 -11.07 1.89
C LEU A 52 8.90 -10.59 2.68
N LEU A 53 7.99 -9.84 2.05
CA LEU A 53 6.75 -9.36 2.70
C LEU A 53 5.81 -10.50 3.07
N ARG A 54 5.66 -11.52 2.21
CA ARG A 54 4.88 -12.72 2.53
C ARG A 54 5.49 -13.50 3.70
N ARG A 55 6.83 -13.64 3.72
CA ARG A 55 7.54 -14.27 4.84
C ARG A 55 7.37 -13.48 6.13
N ALA A 56 7.49 -12.15 6.08
CA ALA A 56 7.24 -11.29 7.23
C ALA A 56 5.81 -11.45 7.76
N GLY A 57 4.81 -11.39 6.87
CA GLY A 57 3.40 -11.57 7.22
C GLY A 57 3.10 -12.90 7.92
N ARG A 58 3.78 -13.98 7.53
CA ARG A 58 3.69 -15.29 8.19
C ARG A 58 4.45 -15.36 9.52
N ALA A 59 5.55 -14.60 9.65
CA ALA A 59 6.39 -14.61 10.84
C ALA A 59 5.85 -13.74 11.99
N PHE A 60 5.03 -12.72 11.68
CA PHE A 60 4.36 -11.91 12.70
C PHE A 60 3.34 -12.73 13.51
N GLY A 61 3.44 -12.67 14.84
CA GLY A 61 2.57 -13.42 15.75
C GLY A 61 1.14 -12.88 15.80
N PRO A 62 0.16 -13.61 16.36
CA PRO A 62 -1.27 -13.26 16.30
C PRO A 62 -1.60 -11.86 16.82
N ARG A 63 -0.87 -11.40 17.85
CA ARG A 63 -1.01 -10.06 18.46
C ARG A 63 -0.53 -8.91 17.57
N GLU A 64 0.26 -9.19 16.54
CA GLU A 64 0.85 -8.21 15.62
C GLU A 64 -0.02 -8.01 14.37
N ALA A 65 -1.34 -7.92 14.56
CA ALA A 65 -2.32 -7.85 13.46
C ALA A 65 -2.11 -6.63 12.55
N ILE A 66 -1.72 -5.48 13.12
CA ILE A 66 -1.40 -4.26 12.36
C ILE A 66 -0.21 -4.51 11.41
N ALA A 67 0.85 -5.15 11.91
CA ALA A 67 2.05 -5.42 11.12
C ALA A 67 1.77 -6.38 9.96
N ARG A 68 0.98 -7.44 10.21
CA ARG A 68 0.51 -8.34 9.14
C ARG A 68 -0.31 -7.61 8.09
N ALA A 69 -1.26 -6.78 8.52
CA ALA A 69 -2.09 -6.02 7.60
C ALA A 69 -1.26 -5.04 6.74
N ARG A 70 -0.25 -4.37 7.33
CA ARG A 70 0.69 -3.53 6.58
C ARG A 70 1.48 -4.31 5.53
N CYS A 71 1.89 -5.55 5.81
CA CYS A 71 2.54 -6.41 4.81
C CYS A 71 1.62 -6.69 3.61
N VAL A 72 0.33 -6.94 3.86
CA VAL A 72 -0.66 -7.15 2.79
C VAL A 72 -0.84 -5.89 1.94
N VAL A 73 -0.90 -4.71 2.57
CA VAL A 73 -0.99 -3.43 1.85
C VAL A 73 0.25 -3.18 0.99
N ALA A 74 1.45 -3.42 1.54
CA ALA A 74 2.70 -3.29 0.80
C ALA A 74 2.79 -4.28 -0.38
N GLU A 75 2.34 -5.52 -0.20
CA GLU A 75 2.29 -6.50 -1.28
C GLU A 75 1.32 -6.07 -2.39
N ALA A 76 0.14 -5.54 -2.04
CA ALA A 76 -0.84 -5.04 -2.99
C ALA A 76 -0.31 -3.83 -3.79
N GLU A 77 0.45 -2.94 -3.15
CA GLU A 77 1.10 -1.83 -3.83
C GLU A 77 2.12 -2.32 -4.86
N ILE A 78 2.98 -3.27 -4.48
CA ILE A 78 3.95 -3.85 -5.41
C ILE A 78 3.22 -4.56 -6.56
N ALA A 79 2.13 -5.28 -6.28
CA ALA A 79 1.33 -5.94 -7.31
C ALA A 79 0.80 -4.94 -8.34
N LEU A 80 0.22 -3.82 -7.90
CA LEU A 80 -0.24 -2.76 -8.81
C LEU A 80 0.89 -2.14 -9.63
N VAL A 81 2.03 -1.84 -9.01
CA VAL A 81 3.21 -1.30 -9.71
C VAL A 81 3.75 -2.29 -10.73
N SER A 82 3.73 -3.59 -10.41
CA SER A 82 4.13 -4.66 -11.32
C SER A 82 3.05 -5.07 -12.34
N ARG A 83 1.93 -4.33 -12.44
CA ARG A 83 0.76 -4.64 -13.29
C ARG A 83 0.13 -6.01 -13.04
N ASP A 84 0.34 -6.57 -11.85
CA ASP A 84 -0.29 -7.79 -11.39
C ASP A 84 -1.63 -7.44 -10.74
N LEU A 85 -2.71 -7.52 -11.53
CA LEU A 85 -4.07 -7.19 -11.10
C LEU A 85 -4.83 -8.38 -10.52
N SER A 86 -4.16 -9.54 -10.40
CA SER A 86 -4.77 -10.80 -9.93
C SER A 86 -4.89 -10.89 -8.41
N PHE A 87 -4.32 -9.92 -7.67
CA PHE A 87 -4.24 -10.03 -6.22
C PHE A 87 -5.63 -10.06 -5.56
N PRO A 88 -5.83 -10.85 -4.48
CA PRO A 88 -7.15 -11.06 -3.92
C PRO A 88 -7.67 -9.81 -3.18
N GLY A 89 -8.66 -9.12 -3.76
CA GLY A 89 -9.29 -7.94 -3.14
C GLY A 89 -9.88 -8.22 -1.73
N LYS A 90 -10.28 -9.47 -1.46
CA LYS A 90 -10.74 -9.89 -0.11
C LYS A 90 -9.65 -9.76 0.96
N SER A 91 -8.40 -10.10 0.63
CA SER A 91 -7.28 -10.00 1.56
C SER A 91 -6.98 -8.53 1.88
N LEU A 92 -6.97 -7.67 0.85
CA LEU A 92 -6.75 -6.24 1.01
C LEU A 92 -7.90 -5.57 1.79
N ALA A 93 -9.15 -5.96 1.55
CA ALA A 93 -10.30 -5.48 2.31
C ALA A 93 -10.23 -5.86 3.80
N ALA A 94 -9.85 -7.11 4.11
CA ALA A 94 -9.66 -7.55 5.49
C ALA A 94 -8.50 -6.81 6.19
N ALA A 95 -7.40 -6.56 5.47
CA ALA A 95 -6.29 -5.76 5.96
C ALA A 95 -6.73 -4.30 6.25
N ARG A 96 -7.47 -3.68 5.32
CA ARG A 96 -8.05 -2.33 5.50
C ARG A 96 -8.92 -2.24 6.75
N ALA A 97 -9.84 -3.19 6.94
CA ALA A 97 -10.72 -3.24 8.11
C ALA A 97 -9.93 -3.39 9.41
N THR A 98 -8.90 -4.24 9.42
CA THR A 98 -8.00 -4.43 10.56
C THR A 98 -7.26 -3.14 10.92
N LEU A 99 -6.73 -2.44 9.91
CA LEU A 99 -5.99 -1.19 10.11
C LEU A 99 -6.90 -0.08 10.64
N ALA A 100 -8.10 0.07 10.05
CA ALA A 100 -9.09 1.05 10.50
C ALA A 100 -9.52 0.80 11.96
N ALA A 101 -9.86 -0.44 12.31
CA ALA A 101 -10.27 -0.82 13.66
C ALA A 101 -9.17 -0.62 14.72
N ARG A 102 -7.91 -0.52 14.29
CA ARG A 102 -6.74 -0.36 15.17
C ARG A 102 -6.13 1.05 15.10
N GLY A 103 -6.79 2.00 14.46
CA GLY A 103 -6.38 3.42 14.41
C GLY A 103 -5.26 3.73 13.41
N ASP A 104 -4.91 2.82 12.52
CA ASP A 104 -3.92 3.06 11.47
C ASP A 104 -4.56 3.65 10.21
N ALA A 105 -5.07 4.88 10.36
CA ALA A 105 -5.90 5.55 9.36
C ALA A 105 -5.18 5.75 8.02
N LEU A 106 -3.89 6.10 8.03
CA LEU A 106 -3.09 6.27 6.82
C LEU A 106 -3.04 4.99 5.99
N ASN A 107 -2.68 3.86 6.60
CA ASN A 107 -2.56 2.60 5.85
C ASN A 107 -3.94 2.03 5.47
N ALA A 108 -4.97 2.29 6.26
CA ALA A 108 -6.34 1.93 5.91
C ALA A 108 -6.84 2.72 4.68
N ALA A 109 -6.60 4.03 4.63
CA ALA A 109 -6.91 4.87 3.48
C ALA A 109 -6.08 4.43 2.26
N HIS A 110 -4.79 4.14 2.44
CA HIS A 110 -3.92 3.67 1.36
C HIS A 110 -4.42 2.35 0.76
N ALA A 111 -4.81 1.39 1.60
CA ALA A 111 -5.43 0.15 1.14
C ALA A 111 -6.70 0.40 0.31
N GLY A 112 -7.54 1.36 0.72
CA GLY A 112 -8.70 1.79 -0.06
C GLY A 112 -8.32 2.37 -1.41
N TYR A 113 -7.35 3.29 -1.43
CA TYR A 113 -6.81 3.87 -2.67
C TYR A 113 -6.28 2.81 -3.65
N LEU A 114 -5.50 1.83 -3.16
CA LEU A 114 -4.98 0.74 -4.00
C LEU A 114 -6.12 -0.07 -4.63
N GLU A 115 -7.17 -0.40 -3.87
CA GLU A 115 -8.32 -1.12 -4.42
C GLU A 115 -9.09 -0.27 -5.45
N ILE A 116 -9.26 1.05 -5.26
CA ILE A 116 -9.91 1.92 -6.25
C ILE A 116 -9.08 1.92 -7.54
N ARG A 117 -7.76 2.06 -7.40
CA ARG A 117 -6.83 2.06 -8.53
C ARG A 117 -6.89 0.72 -9.28
N ARG A 118 -6.99 -0.41 -8.58
CA ARG A 118 -7.19 -1.74 -9.19
C ARG A 118 -8.49 -1.78 -9.97
N LEU A 119 -9.62 -1.39 -9.36
CA LEU A 119 -10.95 -1.38 -9.99
C LEU A 119 -10.96 -0.53 -11.26
N LEU A 120 -10.32 0.64 -11.21
CA LEU A 120 -10.16 1.52 -12.37
C LEU A 120 -9.37 0.85 -13.50
N LEU A 121 -8.26 0.16 -13.17
CA LEU A 121 -7.40 -0.51 -14.15
C LEU A 121 -8.07 -1.73 -14.81
N ILE A 122 -8.93 -2.45 -14.11
CA ILE A 122 -9.70 -3.57 -14.67
C ILE A 122 -11.02 -3.13 -15.34
N GLY A 123 -11.30 -1.82 -15.41
CA GLY A 123 -12.49 -1.28 -16.05
C GLY A 123 -13.78 -1.33 -15.21
N SER A 124 -13.71 -1.67 -13.92
CA SER A 124 -14.87 -1.70 -13.02
C SER A 124 -15.19 -0.29 -12.47
N LEU A 125 -15.65 0.59 -13.36
CA LEU A 125 -15.85 2.02 -13.05
C LEU A 125 -16.90 2.26 -11.96
N ASP A 126 -18.03 1.55 -11.98
CA ASP A 126 -19.09 1.70 -10.97
C ASP A 126 -18.62 1.30 -9.56
N ALA A 127 -17.78 0.27 -9.45
CA ALA A 127 -17.23 -0.14 -8.18
C ALA A 127 -16.14 0.83 -7.70
N ALA A 128 -15.30 1.32 -8.63
CA ALA A 128 -14.27 2.31 -8.32
C ALA A 128 -14.88 3.61 -7.79
N GLU A 129 -15.92 4.11 -8.44
CA GLU A 129 -16.62 5.34 -8.05
C GLU A 129 -17.30 5.21 -6.68
N ARG A 130 -18.11 4.16 -6.48
CA ARG A 130 -18.76 3.92 -5.17
C ARG A 130 -17.78 3.84 -4.01
N MET A 131 -16.61 3.25 -4.24
CA MET A 131 -15.60 3.13 -3.20
C MET A 131 -14.78 4.40 -3.00
N LEU A 132 -14.61 5.20 -4.06
CA LEU A 132 -14.03 6.54 -3.99
C LEU A 132 -14.90 7.48 -3.15
N ASP A 133 -16.22 7.45 -3.33
CA ASP A 133 -17.17 8.26 -2.55
C ASP A 133 -17.10 7.99 -1.03
N GLY A 134 -16.70 6.78 -0.64
CA GLY A 134 -16.53 6.35 0.75
C GLY A 134 -15.08 6.39 1.26
N LEU A 135 -14.13 6.91 0.49
CA LEU A 135 -12.73 7.02 0.92
C LEU A 135 -12.48 8.40 1.54
N ASP A 136 -11.92 8.44 2.74
CA ASP A 136 -11.39 9.67 3.34
C ASP A 136 -9.91 9.86 2.93
N PRO A 137 -9.58 10.89 2.10
CA PRO A 137 -8.21 11.18 1.72
C PRO A 137 -7.46 12.06 2.73
N SER A 138 -8.11 12.50 3.82
CA SER A 138 -7.51 13.39 4.84
C SER A 138 -6.17 12.87 5.42
N PRO A 139 -5.96 11.55 5.62
CA PRO A 139 -4.71 11.03 6.16
C PRO A 139 -3.54 11.05 5.17
N PHE A 140 -3.79 11.29 3.87
CA PHE A 140 -2.75 11.13 2.87
C PHE A 140 -1.63 12.19 2.96
N PRO A 141 -0.36 11.79 2.86
CA PRO A 141 0.73 12.71 2.57
C PRO A 141 0.57 13.30 1.16
N PRO A 142 1.21 14.45 0.86
CA PRO A 142 1.05 15.13 -0.43
C PRO A 142 1.22 14.24 -1.66
N ALA A 143 2.22 13.35 -1.65
CA ALA A 143 2.46 12.43 -2.77
C ALA A 143 1.27 11.47 -3.03
N LEU A 144 0.66 10.94 -1.95
CA LEU A 144 -0.51 10.06 -2.09
C LEU A 144 -1.78 10.84 -2.47
N ARG A 145 -1.91 12.11 -2.03
CA ARG A 145 -3.02 12.98 -2.50
C ARG A 145 -2.99 13.19 -4.00
N VAL A 146 -1.81 13.44 -4.58
CA VAL A 146 -1.68 13.55 -6.04
C VAL A 146 -2.11 12.24 -6.71
N GLY A 147 -1.65 11.09 -6.20
CA GLY A 147 -2.08 9.79 -6.70
C GLY A 147 -3.59 9.57 -6.62
N HIS A 148 -4.23 10.01 -5.55
CA HIS A 148 -5.68 10.00 -5.36
C HIS A 148 -6.40 10.86 -6.41
N GLU A 149 -6.00 12.13 -6.58
CA GLU A 149 -6.62 13.03 -7.56
C GLU A 149 -6.48 12.53 -9.01
N LEU A 150 -5.37 11.87 -9.34
CA LEU A 150 -5.21 11.22 -10.65
C LEU A 150 -6.21 10.08 -10.87
N VAL A 151 -6.60 9.35 -9.82
CA VAL A 151 -7.64 8.32 -9.89
C VAL A 151 -9.03 8.96 -10.04
N VAL A 152 -9.32 10.04 -9.30
CA VAL A 152 -10.56 10.82 -9.45
C VAL A 152 -10.72 11.31 -10.89
N ALA A 153 -9.68 11.96 -11.43
CA ALA A 153 -9.67 12.43 -12.82
C ALA A 153 -9.80 11.26 -13.81
N GLY A 154 -9.09 10.15 -13.56
CA GLY A 154 -9.15 8.94 -14.38
C GLY A 154 -10.54 8.29 -14.45
N ILE A 155 -11.32 8.36 -13.38
CA ILE A 155 -12.73 7.92 -13.36
C ILE A 155 -13.60 8.92 -14.14
N ALA A 156 -13.45 10.22 -13.86
CA ALA A 156 -14.25 11.26 -14.50
C ALA A 156 -14.10 11.28 -16.03
N MET A 157 -12.87 11.14 -16.54
CA MET A 157 -12.59 11.06 -17.97
C MET A 157 -13.25 9.85 -18.63
N ARG A 158 -13.14 8.66 -18.03
CA ARG A 158 -13.69 7.42 -18.59
C ARG A 158 -15.21 7.35 -18.53
N ARG A 159 -15.84 8.06 -17.59
CA ARG A 159 -17.29 8.22 -17.53
C ARG A 159 -17.85 9.17 -18.57
N LEU A 160 -17.00 9.90 -19.30
CA LEU A 160 -17.43 11.01 -20.17
C LEU A 160 -18.38 11.96 -19.43
N ARG A 161 -18.11 12.26 -18.15
CA ARG A 161 -18.85 13.31 -17.43
C ARG A 161 -18.37 14.68 -17.90
N THR A 162 -18.66 15.00 -19.15
CA THR A 162 -18.64 16.38 -19.64
C THR A 162 -19.76 17.11 -18.91
N LYS A 163 -19.41 18.02 -18.00
CA LYS A 163 -20.39 19.02 -17.56
C LYS A 163 -20.76 19.85 -18.80
N PRO A 164 -22.02 20.32 -18.95
CA PRO A 164 -22.35 21.25 -20.03
C PRO A 164 -21.37 22.41 -19.99
N ALA A 165 -20.75 22.73 -21.14
CA ALA A 165 -19.96 23.95 -21.27
C ALA A 165 -20.87 25.12 -20.89
N ARG A 166 -20.46 25.92 -19.91
CA ARG A 166 -21.15 27.18 -19.64
C ARG A 166 -20.82 28.11 -20.80
N ALA A 167 -21.85 28.54 -21.52
CA ALA A 167 -21.77 29.58 -22.53
C ALA A 167 -21.39 30.92 -21.91
#